data_AF-A0A4R8LNK9-F1
#
_entry.id   AF-A0A4R8LNK9-F1
#
_cell.length_a   1.000
_cell.length_b   1.000
_cell.length_c   1.000
_cell.angle_alpha   90.00
_cell.angle_beta   90.00
_cell.angle_gamma   90.00
#
_symmetry.space_group_name_H-M   'P 1'
#
loop_
_entity.id
_entity.type
_entity.pdbx_description
1 polymer ?
#
loop_
_entity_poly.entity_id
_entity_poly.type
_entity_poly.pdbx_seq_one_letter_code
_entity_poly.pdbx_strand_id
1 'polypeptide(L)'
;MRAHPQDAAHTLAPVWGLDVTTIERANARRSYVVRAVAPQNFGEQQTIADTFCRNGLLPAEVPTKQAPYRDFTAKQAKTIGG
;
A
#
# COMPACT_ATOMS: atom_id res chain seq x y z
N MET A 1 -14.54 -7.29 0.53
CA MET A 1 -13.55 -8.39 0.35
C MET A 1 -13.08 -8.97 1.70
N ARG A 2 -13.98 -9.22 2.66
CA ARG A 2 -13.62 -9.78 3.99
C ARG A 2 -14.49 -10.95 4.44
N ALA A 3 -15.55 -11.28 3.71
CA ALA A 3 -16.49 -12.31 4.13
C ALA A 3 -16.01 -13.73 3.74
N HIS A 4 -15.23 -13.87 2.66
CA HIS A 4 -14.87 -15.19 2.11
C HIS A 4 -13.44 -15.21 1.55
N PRO A 5 -12.41 -15.47 2.38
CA PRO A 5 -11.02 -15.55 1.91
C PRO A 5 -10.78 -16.71 0.93
N GLN A 6 -11.57 -17.79 0.97
CA GLN A 6 -11.53 -18.88 0.00
C GLN A 6 -12.00 -18.45 -1.40
N ASP A 7 -13.07 -17.65 -1.49
CA ASP A 7 -13.62 -17.20 -2.79
C ASP A 7 -12.65 -16.27 -3.53
N ALA A 8 -11.85 -15.51 -2.78
CA ALA A 8 -10.78 -14.70 -3.36
C ALA A 8 -9.67 -15.57 -3.96
N ALA A 9 -9.34 -16.70 -3.36
CA ALA A 9 -8.29 -17.60 -3.86
C ALA A 9 -8.69 -18.27 -5.19
N HIS A 10 -9.94 -18.72 -5.32
CA HIS A 10 -10.47 -19.29 -6.56
C HIS A 10 -10.54 -18.27 -7.71
N THR A 11 -10.85 -17.01 -7.40
CA THR A 11 -10.89 -15.93 -8.40
C THR A 11 -9.49 -15.51 -8.88
N LEU A 12 -8.51 -15.54 -7.98
CA LEU A 12 -7.12 -15.10 -8.25
C LEU A 12 -6.24 -16.18 -8.89
N ALA A 13 -6.57 -17.47 -8.72
CA ALA A 13 -5.83 -18.59 -9.29
C ALA A 13 -5.59 -18.50 -10.81
N PRO A 14 -6.59 -18.23 -11.67
CA PRO A 14 -6.36 -18.08 -13.10
C PRO A 14 -5.60 -16.79 -13.47
N VAL A 15 -5.67 -15.74 -12.63
CA VAL A 15 -4.98 -14.46 -12.88
C VAL A 15 -3.49 -14.56 -12.60
N TRP A 16 -3.10 -15.37 -11.60
CA TRP A 16 -1.71 -15.50 -11.18
C TRP A 16 -1.03 -16.78 -11.66
N GLY A 17 -1.79 -17.77 -12.15
CA GLY A 17 -1.24 -19.06 -12.61
C GLY A 17 -0.60 -19.89 -11.49
N LEU A 18 -1.03 -19.68 -10.24
CA LEU A 18 -0.52 -20.34 -9.04
C LEU A 18 -1.60 -21.23 -8.41
N ASP A 19 -1.19 -22.30 -7.75
CA ASP A 19 -2.11 -23.21 -7.08
C ASP A 19 -2.78 -22.54 -5.86
N VAL A 20 -3.97 -23.02 -5.52
CA VAL A 20 -4.82 -22.46 -4.47
C VAL A 20 -4.13 -22.43 -3.10
N THR A 21 -3.31 -23.44 -2.77
CA THR A 21 -2.64 -23.51 -1.46
C THR A 21 -1.54 -22.47 -1.31
N THR A 22 -0.85 -22.14 -2.41
CA THR A 22 0.12 -21.04 -2.47
C THR A 22 -0.58 -19.69 -2.29
N ILE A 23 -1.76 -19.51 -2.91
CA ILE A 23 -2.55 -18.28 -2.81
C ILE A 23 -3.13 -18.10 -1.41
N GLU A 24 -3.61 -19.16 -0.77
CA GLU A 24 -4.09 -19.12 0.61
C GLU A 24 -2.99 -18.71 1.59
N ARG A 25 -1.78 -19.30 1.47
CA ARG A 25 -0.63 -18.92 2.29
C ARG A 25 -0.22 -17.47 2.07
N ALA A 26 -0.26 -16.99 0.83
CA ALA A 26 0.03 -15.60 0.51
C ALA A 26 -1.04 -14.67 1.09
N ASN A 27 -2.32 -15.02 0.96
CA ASN A 27 -3.44 -14.23 1.48
C ASN A 27 -3.44 -14.19 3.01
N ALA A 28 -3.06 -15.28 3.70
CA ALA A 28 -2.90 -15.30 5.15
C ALA A 28 -1.81 -14.33 5.66
N ARG A 29 -0.79 -14.05 4.84
CA ARG A 29 0.29 -13.10 5.16
C ARG A 29 -0.04 -11.66 4.76
N ARG A 30 -1.04 -11.46 3.90
CA ARG A 30 -1.43 -10.14 3.41
C ARG A 30 -2.49 -9.54 4.32
N SER A 31 -2.10 -8.58 5.14
CA SER A 31 -3.05 -7.73 5.85
C SER A 31 -3.65 -6.70 4.89
N TYR A 32 -4.61 -7.11 4.06
CA TYR A 32 -5.36 -6.22 3.15
C TYR A 32 -6.38 -5.34 3.90
N VAL A 33 -5.93 -4.68 4.97
CA VAL A 33 -6.75 -3.62 5.55
C VAL A 33 -6.40 -2.35 4.81
N VAL A 34 -7.19 -2.04 3.78
CA VAL A 34 -7.21 -0.70 3.18
C VAL A 34 -7.69 0.25 4.27
N ARG A 35 -6.76 1.03 4.81
CA ARG A 35 -7.03 2.07 5.81
C ARG A 35 -6.80 3.43 5.19
N ALA A 36 -7.51 4.43 5.70
CA ALA A 36 -7.21 5.80 5.38
C ALA A 36 -5.73 6.08 5.70
N VAL A 37 -5.07 6.84 4.84
CA VAL A 37 -3.66 7.16 5.03
C VAL A 37 -3.54 8.12 6.20
N ALA A 38 -2.79 7.74 7.24
CA ALA A 38 -2.57 8.57 8.41
C ALA A 38 -1.27 9.38 8.26
N PRO A 39 -1.25 10.69 8.55
CA PRO A 39 -0.05 11.51 8.42
C PRO A 39 1.17 10.98 9.19
N GLN A 40 0.92 10.38 10.36
CA GLN A 40 1.96 9.73 11.18
C GLN A 40 2.65 8.55 10.51
N ASN A 41 2.01 7.90 9.53
CA ASN A 41 2.57 6.75 8.80
C ASN A 41 3.46 7.18 7.61
N PHE A 42 3.59 8.48 7.33
CA PHE A 42 4.43 9.00 6.25
C PHE A 42 5.89 9.24 6.63
N GLY A 43 6.22 9.26 7.94
CA GLY A 43 7.62 9.37 8.37
C GLY A 43 8.49 8.23 7.83
N GLU A 44 7.96 7.01 7.84
CA GLU A 44 8.64 5.83 7.30
C GLU A 44 8.81 5.89 5.77
N GLN A 45 7.81 6.43 5.06
CA GLN A 45 7.89 6.62 3.61
C GLN A 45 8.99 7.62 3.23
N GLN A 46 9.18 8.69 4.00
CA GLN A 46 10.29 9.62 3.79
C GLN A 46 11.64 8.92 3.98
N THR A 47 11.81 8.14 5.05
CA THR A 47 13.05 7.39 5.31
C THR A 47 13.40 6.42 4.18
N ILE A 48 12.39 5.74 3.60
CA ILE A 48 12.59 4.86 2.44
C ILE A 48 13.03 5.68 1.22
N ALA A 49 12.31 6.76 0.89
CA ALA A 49 12.64 7.63 -0.23
C ALA A 49 14.07 8.18 -0.13
N ASP A 50 14.46 8.67 1.04
CA ASP A 50 15.80 9.21 1.29
C ASP A 50 16.88 8.13 1.13
N THR A 51 16.59 6.91 1.57
CA THR A 51 17.53 5.79 1.42
C THR A 51 17.71 5.41 -0.05
N PHE A 52 16.63 5.37 -0.83
CA PHE A 52 16.72 5.03 -2.25
C PHE A 52 17.42 6.13 -3.04
N CYS A 53 17.17 7.40 -2.72
CA CYS A 53 17.85 8.54 -3.35
C CYS A 53 19.36 8.53 -3.02
N ARG A 54 19.73 8.30 -1.75
CA ARG A 54 21.14 8.20 -1.33
C ARG A 54 21.90 7.06 -2.02
N ASN A 55 21.22 5.96 -2.34
CA ASN A 55 21.82 4.81 -3.04
C ASN A 55 21.71 4.93 -4.58
N GLY A 56 21.25 6.06 -5.12
CA GLY A 56 21.13 6.27 -6.57
C GLY A 56 20.03 5.45 -7.25
N LEU A 57 19.12 4.84 -6.47
CA LEU A 57 17.97 4.08 -6.99
C LEU A 57 16.82 5.00 -7.43
N LEU A 58 16.78 6.22 -6.88
CA LEU A 58 15.87 7.28 -7.33
C LEU A 58 16.70 8.40 -7.97
N PRO A 59 16.24 8.94 -9.12
CA PRO A 59 16.96 9.98 -9.84
C PRO A 59 16.86 11.37 -9.19
N ALA A 60 15.94 11.55 -8.24
CA ALA A 60 15.71 12.80 -7.52
C ALA A 60 15.05 12.54 -6.15
N GLU A 61 15.14 13.52 -5.26
CA GLU A 61 14.48 13.49 -3.96
C GLU A 61 12.95 13.44 -4.09
N VAL A 62 12.31 12.69 -3.19
CA VAL A 62 10.85 12.55 -3.15
C VAL A 62 10.31 13.12 -1.84
N PRO A 63 9.70 14.32 -1.85
CA PRO A 63 9.13 14.94 -0.65
C PRO A 63 7.77 14.33 -0.32
N THR A 64 7.77 13.25 0.45
CA THR A 64 6.56 12.45 0.72
C THR A 64 5.49 13.22 1.51
N LYS A 65 5.89 14.22 2.31
CA LYS A 65 4.97 15.10 3.06
C LYS A 65 4.13 16.04 2.18
N GLN A 66 4.54 16.25 0.92
CA GLN A 66 3.81 17.09 -0.03
C GLN A 66 2.86 16.28 -0.92
N ALA A 67 2.85 14.96 -0.78
CA ALA A 67 1.96 14.11 -1.54
C ALA A 67 0.49 14.38 -1.15
N PRO A 68 -0.41 14.58 -2.14
CA PRO A 68 -1.83 14.70 -1.86
C PRO A 68 -2.42 13.33 -1.47
N TYR A 69 -3.18 13.29 -0.39
CA TYR A 69 -4.01 12.16 0.00
C TYR A 69 -5.48 12.54 -0.04
N ARG A 70 -6.34 11.55 -0.30
CA ARG A 70 -7.79 11.77 -0.27
C ARG A 70 -8.30 11.57 1.15
N ASP A 71 -8.83 12.63 1.73
CA ASP A 71 -9.61 12.57 2.97
C ASP A 71 -11.02 12.10 2.61
N PHE A 72 -11.35 10.85 2.97
CA PHE A 72 -12.65 10.25 2.66
C PHE A 72 -13.77 10.83 3.53
N THR A 73 -13.45 11.40 4.69
CA THR A 73 -14.42 12.04 5.59
C THR A 73 -14.77 13.44 5.10
N ALA A 74 -13.74 14.24 4.76
CA ALA A 74 -13.93 15.60 4.25
C ALA A 74 -14.21 15.65 2.74
N LYS A 75 -14.10 14.53 2.02
CA LYS A 75 -14.21 14.42 0.54
C LYS A 75 -13.29 15.38 -0.22
N GLN A 76 -12.13 15.70 0.36
CA GLN A 76 -11.17 16.65 -0.21
C GLN A 76 -9.78 16.02 -0.33
N ALA A 77 -8.96 16.55 -1.23
CA ALA A 77 -7.53 16.26 -1.26
C ALA A 77 -6.84 17.13 -0.21
N LYS A 78 -6.00 16.53 0.63
CA LYS A 78 -5.16 17.21 1.61
C LYS A 78 -3.71 16.82 1.39
N THR A 79 -2.78 17.69 1.77
CA THR A 79 -1.37 17.35 1.84
C THR A 79 -1.05 16.78 3.21
N ILE A 80 -0.06 15.90 3.29
CA ILE A 80 0.33 15.27 4.56
C ILE A 80 0.94 16.27 5.55
N GLY A 81 1.57 17.33 5.06
CA GLY A 81 2.17 18.39 5.86
C GLY A 81 1.32 19.65 6.06
N GLY A 82 0.02 19.65 5.71
CA GLY A 82 -0.84 20.85 5.72
C GLY A 82 -2.16 20.67 6.45
#